data_AF-A0A8C6SAM4-F1
#
_entry.id   AF-A0A8C6SAM4-F1
#
_cell.length_a   1.000
_cell.length_b   1.000
_cell.length_c   1.000
_cell.angle_alpha   90.00
_cell.angle_beta   90.00
_cell.angle_gamma   90.00
#
_symmetry.space_group_name_H-M   'P 1'
#
loop_
_entity.id
_entity.type
_entity.pdbx_description
1 polymer ?
#
loop_
_entity_poly.entity_id
_entity_poly.type
_entity_poly.pdbx_seq_one_letter_code
_entity_poly.pdbx_strand_id
1 'polypeptide(L)'
;MAAVRMKPSAVSLLLLNLFYGFVSPLYFHIGETEKKCFIEEIPDETMIIGNYRTQLYDRQKEEYLPATQGLGMFVEVKDPDDKVILSRQYGSEGRFTFTSHTPGEHQICLHSNSSKFALFAGGMLRVHLDIQVGEHANNYAEIAAKDKLTELQLRVRQLVEQVDQVQKEQNYQRYREERFRQTSESTNQRVLWWSIVQTLILVAIGIWQMRHLKSFFEAKKLGLWRLNRAGGIYVIAAPPCGVPFHPDRSHPPPLDDAAWLLSYDGGSALEEQTPEKVEESGYGEGILAFEKHPF
;
A
#
# COMPACT_ATOMS: atom_id res chain seq x y z
N MET A 1 -38.70 -30.30 -14.94
CA MET A 1 -37.42 -30.02 -14.24
C MET A 1 -37.25 -31.10 -13.18
N ALA A 2 -36.39 -32.09 -13.43
CA ALA A 2 -36.16 -33.17 -12.49
C ALA A 2 -35.22 -32.70 -11.38
N ALA A 3 -35.67 -32.79 -10.13
CA ALA A 3 -34.84 -32.52 -8.97
C ALA A 3 -33.77 -33.61 -8.85
N VAL A 4 -32.52 -33.27 -9.16
CA VAL A 4 -31.37 -34.15 -8.93
C VAL A 4 -31.16 -34.23 -7.42
N ARG A 5 -31.60 -35.34 -6.82
CA ARG A 5 -31.38 -35.63 -5.39
C ARG A 5 -29.94 -36.08 -5.20
N MET A 6 -29.01 -35.12 -5.10
CA MET A 6 -27.62 -35.38 -4.72
C MET A 6 -27.61 -35.97 -3.30
N LYS A 7 -27.34 -37.27 -3.18
CA LYS A 7 -27.03 -37.89 -1.88
C LYS A 7 -25.61 -37.44 -1.49
N PRO A 8 -25.41 -36.73 -0.37
CA PRO A 8 -24.06 -36.36 0.06
C PRO A 8 -23.28 -37.65 0.32
N SER A 9 -22.17 -37.82 -0.40
CA SER A 9 -21.25 -38.95 -0.17
C SER A 9 -20.76 -38.92 1.27
N ALA A 10 -20.63 -40.08 1.92
CA ALA A 10 -20.08 -40.19 3.28
C ALA A 10 -18.71 -39.52 3.40
N VAL A 11 -17.94 -39.49 2.30
CA VAL A 11 -16.65 -38.79 2.18
C VAL A 11 -16.83 -37.26 2.33
N SER A 12 -17.90 -36.69 1.78
CA SER A 12 -18.20 -35.26 1.90
C SER A 12 -18.56 -34.87 3.33
N LEU A 13 -19.25 -35.73 4.08
CA LEU A 13 -19.57 -35.51 5.50
C LEU A 13 -18.34 -35.67 6.40
N LEU A 14 -17.45 -36.62 6.09
CA LEU A 14 -16.17 -36.82 6.77
C LEU A 14 -15.22 -35.64 6.55
N LEU A 15 -15.12 -35.15 5.32
CA LEU A 15 -14.35 -33.95 4.99
C LEU A 15 -14.92 -32.73 5.71
N LEU A 16 -16.24 -32.54 5.73
CA LEU A 16 -16.87 -31.43 6.46
C LEU A 16 -16.52 -31.46 7.95
N ASN A 17 -16.60 -32.63 8.61
CA ASN A 17 -16.23 -32.80 10.01
C ASN A 17 -14.74 -32.53 10.29
N LEU A 18 -13.85 -32.84 9.32
CA LEU A 18 -12.43 -32.51 9.44
C LEU A 18 -12.19 -30.99 9.41
N PHE A 19 -12.99 -30.24 8.65
CA PHE A 19 -12.86 -28.78 8.52
C PHE A 19 -13.47 -27.98 9.69
N TYR A 20 -14.41 -28.56 10.45
CA TYR A 20 -15.04 -27.89 11.60
C TYR A 20 -14.06 -27.58 12.76
N GLY A 21 -12.90 -28.25 12.82
CA GLY A 21 -11.93 -28.08 13.91
C GLY A 21 -11.03 -26.85 13.82
N PHE A 22 -11.04 -26.09 12.72
CA PHE A 22 -10.01 -25.07 12.44
C PHE A 22 -10.42 -23.61 12.71
N VAL A 23 -11.60 -23.36 13.26
CA VAL A 23 -12.02 -21.98 13.54
C VAL A 23 -11.58 -21.57 14.94
N SER A 24 -10.56 -20.72 15.02
CA SER A 24 -10.17 -20.05 16.26
C SER A 24 -10.78 -18.64 16.31
N PRO A 25 -11.29 -18.19 17.46
CA PRO A 25 -11.78 -16.82 17.62
C PRO A 25 -10.63 -15.82 17.51
N LEU A 26 -10.91 -14.62 16.99
CA LEU A 26 -9.95 -13.52 16.91
C LEU A 26 -9.59 -13.05 18.32
N TYR A 27 -8.30 -13.08 18.66
CA TYR A 27 -7.77 -12.51 19.88
C TYR A 27 -6.45 -11.81 19.59
N PHE A 28 -6.11 -10.83 20.44
CA PHE A 28 -4.84 -10.13 20.39
C PHE A 28 -4.30 -9.93 21.81
N HIS A 29 -3.03 -9.57 21.90
CA HIS A 29 -2.38 -9.30 23.18
C HIS A 29 -2.16 -7.79 23.34
N ILE A 30 -2.36 -7.31 24.57
CA ILE A 30 -2.08 -5.92 24.98
C ILE A 30 -1.07 -5.95 26.13
N GLY A 31 0.02 -5.19 26.00
CA GLY A 31 0.99 -4.94 27.07
C GLY A 31 0.55 -3.88 28.09
N GLU A 32 1.41 -3.57 29.07
CA GLU A 32 1.09 -2.68 30.21
C GLU A 32 0.74 -1.24 29.83
N THR A 33 1.44 -0.67 28.86
CA THR A 33 1.28 0.70 28.39
C THR A 33 0.92 0.75 26.90
N GLU A 34 0.54 -0.40 26.35
CA GLU A 34 0.26 -0.53 24.94
C GLU A 34 -1.20 -0.14 24.66
N LYS A 35 -1.39 0.75 23.69
CA LYS A 35 -2.70 1.11 23.16
C LYS A 35 -2.88 0.43 21.82
N LYS A 36 -3.91 -0.41 21.70
CA LYS A 36 -4.29 -1.05 20.43
C LYS A 36 -5.50 -0.33 19.87
N CYS A 37 -5.39 0.15 18.64
CA CYS A 37 -6.45 0.88 17.95
C CYS A 37 -6.87 0.12 16.69
N PHE A 38 -8.17 0.07 16.47
CA PHE A 38 -8.83 -0.51 15.30
C PHE A 38 -9.52 0.62 14.55
N ILE A 39 -9.29 0.70 13.25
CA ILE A 39 -9.89 1.71 12.38
C ILE A 39 -11.03 1.02 11.65
N GLU A 40 -12.25 1.53 11.82
CA GLU A 40 -13.45 1.02 11.17
C GLU A 40 -14.06 2.13 10.32
N GLU A 41 -14.45 1.81 9.08
CA GLU A 41 -15.11 2.76 8.17
C GLU A 41 -16.62 2.66 8.39
N ILE A 42 -17.22 3.72 8.95
CA ILE A 42 -18.60 3.70 9.44
C ILE A 42 -19.43 4.76 8.70
N PRO A 43 -20.63 4.41 8.19
CA PRO A 43 -21.54 5.37 7.60
C PRO A 43 -22.21 6.26 8.66
N ASP A 44 -22.86 7.33 8.21
CA ASP A 44 -23.55 8.28 9.08
C ASP A 44 -24.75 7.63 9.81
N GLU A 45 -25.05 8.18 10.99
CA GLU A 45 -26.19 7.80 11.84
C GLU A 45 -26.29 6.30 12.15
N THR A 46 -25.14 5.64 12.28
CA THR A 46 -25.07 4.19 12.51
C THR A 46 -24.69 3.90 13.96
N MET A 47 -25.41 3.01 14.62
CA MET A 47 -25.09 2.55 15.98
C MET A 47 -24.08 1.42 15.94
N ILE A 48 -23.13 1.45 16.88
CA ILE A 48 -22.08 0.44 17.02
C ILE A 48 -22.05 -0.07 18.45
N ILE A 49 -21.97 -1.38 18.59
CA ILE A 49 -21.81 -2.06 19.87
C ILE A 49 -20.52 -2.86 19.83
N GLY A 50 -19.63 -2.59 20.78
CA GLY A 50 -18.43 -3.37 20.98
C GLY A 50 -18.50 -4.17 22.27
N ASN A 51 -18.29 -5.47 22.18
CA ASN A 51 -18.12 -6.37 23.33
C ASN A 51 -16.65 -6.76 23.42
N TYR A 52 -16.07 -6.70 24.61
CA TYR A 52 -14.73 -7.23 24.83
C TYR A 52 -14.65 -8.03 26.12
N ARG A 53 -13.78 -9.04 26.11
CA ARG A 53 -13.43 -9.84 27.28
C ARG A 53 -11.92 -10.00 27.36
N THR A 54 -11.39 -9.96 28.58
CA THR A 54 -9.97 -10.07 28.84
C THR A 54 -9.64 -11.34 29.61
N GLN A 55 -8.53 -11.97 29.25
CA GLN A 55 -8.03 -13.20 29.85
C GLN A 55 -6.58 -13.03 30.27
N LEU A 56 -6.26 -13.55 31.45
CA LEU A 56 -4.92 -13.57 32.02
C LEU A 56 -4.31 -14.95 31.83
N TYR A 57 -3.02 -14.99 31.55
CA TYR A 57 -2.27 -16.24 31.52
C TYR A 57 -1.86 -16.64 32.94
N ASP A 58 -2.36 -17.77 33.43
CA ASP A 58 -1.94 -18.33 34.72
C ASP A 58 -0.79 -19.32 34.50
N ARG A 59 0.41 -18.92 34.97
CA ARG A 59 1.62 -19.74 34.84
C ARG A 59 1.57 -21.04 35.64
N GLN A 60 0.74 -21.14 36.69
CA GLN A 60 0.63 -22.36 37.49
C GLN A 60 -0.21 -23.44 36.80
N LYS A 61 -1.19 -23.03 35.99
CA LYS A 61 -2.11 -23.94 35.28
C LYS A 61 -1.84 -24.05 33.79
N GLU A 62 -0.93 -23.22 33.26
CA GLU A 62 -0.65 -23.08 31.83
C GLU A 62 -1.93 -22.79 31.01
N GLU A 63 -2.88 -22.07 31.61
CA GLU A 63 -4.21 -21.82 31.05
C GLU A 63 -4.57 -20.32 31.10
N TYR A 64 -5.39 -19.87 30.15
CA TYR A 64 -5.95 -18.52 30.14
C TYR A 64 -7.24 -18.47 30.96
N LEU A 65 -7.19 -17.79 32.10
CA LEU A 65 -8.32 -17.59 33.00
C LEU A 65 -8.97 -16.22 32.77
N PRO A 66 -10.28 -16.06 33.04
CA PRO A 66 -10.93 -14.75 32.97
C PRO A 66 -10.27 -13.77 33.94
N ALA A 67 -10.03 -12.53 33.49
CA ALA A 67 -9.38 -11.54 34.32
C ALA A 67 -10.24 -11.16 35.54
N THR A 68 -9.62 -11.11 36.71
CA THR A 68 -10.27 -10.85 38.01
C THR A 68 -10.86 -9.45 38.11
N GLN A 69 -11.89 -9.30 38.95
CA GLN A 69 -12.52 -8.01 39.25
C GLN A 69 -11.49 -7.06 39.89
N GLY A 70 -11.00 -6.09 39.13
CA GLY A 70 -9.96 -5.14 39.55
C GLY A 70 -8.99 -4.72 38.45
N LEU A 71 -8.98 -5.45 37.33
CA LEU A 71 -8.34 -5.04 36.08
C LEU A 71 -9.39 -4.31 35.23
N GLY A 72 -9.11 -3.05 34.89
CA GLY A 72 -9.98 -2.25 34.05
C GLY A 72 -9.34 -2.00 32.68
N MET A 73 -10.17 -1.95 31.65
CA MET A 73 -9.78 -1.57 30.29
C MET A 73 -10.35 -0.20 29.98
N PHE A 74 -9.54 0.68 29.42
CA PHE A 74 -9.99 1.96 28.93
C PHE A 74 -10.36 1.83 27.45
N VAL A 75 -11.56 2.29 27.10
CA VAL A 75 -12.06 2.32 25.73
C VAL A 75 -12.25 3.77 25.31
N GLU A 76 -11.56 4.15 24.25
CA GLU A 76 -11.62 5.48 23.64
C GLU A 76 -12.01 5.33 22.18
N VAL A 77 -13.00 6.11 21.72
CA VAL A 77 -13.45 6.14 20.33
C VAL A 77 -13.32 7.56 19.80
N LYS A 78 -12.74 7.70 18.61
CA LYS A 78 -12.61 8.96 17.88
C LYS A 78 -13.34 8.92 16.54
N ASP A 79 -13.92 10.04 16.18
CA ASP A 79 -14.54 10.33 14.88
C ASP A 79 -13.45 10.61 13.80
N PRO A 80 -13.78 10.67 12.50
CA PRO A 80 -12.83 10.99 11.43
C PRO A 80 -12.14 12.37 11.58
N ASP A 81 -12.77 13.29 12.31
CA ASP A 81 -12.22 14.62 12.64
C ASP A 81 -11.38 14.62 13.94
N ASP A 82 -10.89 13.46 14.38
CA ASP A 82 -10.12 13.25 15.62
C ASP A 82 -10.85 13.63 16.92
N LYS A 83 -12.16 13.89 16.84
CA LYS A 83 -12.98 14.22 18.00
C LYS A 83 -13.31 12.98 18.82
N VAL A 84 -13.03 13.02 20.13
CA VAL A 84 -13.37 11.92 21.05
C VAL A 84 -14.88 11.88 21.28
N ILE A 85 -15.51 10.80 20.83
CA ILE A 85 -16.96 10.55 20.94
C ILE A 85 -17.29 9.68 22.16
N LEU A 86 -16.39 8.78 22.54
CA LEU A 86 -16.52 7.95 23.74
C LEU A 86 -15.17 7.83 24.43
N SER A 87 -15.13 7.98 25.75
CA SER A 87 -13.94 7.79 26.56
C SER A 87 -14.35 7.34 27.94
N ARG A 88 -14.26 6.04 28.21
CA ARG A 88 -14.73 5.43 29.47
C ARG A 88 -13.87 4.24 29.87
N GLN A 89 -13.72 4.07 31.18
CA GLN A 89 -13.09 2.90 31.78
C GLN A 89 -14.16 1.84 32.11
N TYR A 90 -13.89 0.61 31.70
CA TYR A 90 -14.71 -0.57 31.93
C TYR A 90 -13.92 -1.62 32.73
N GLY A 91 -14.57 -2.70 33.14
CA GLY A 91 -13.96 -3.79 33.90
C GLY A 91 -13.10 -4.74 33.04
N SER A 92 -12.94 -5.97 33.50
CA SER A 92 -12.26 -7.04 32.72
C SER A 92 -13.10 -7.53 31.54
N GLU A 93 -14.40 -7.36 31.61
CA GLU A 93 -15.37 -7.59 30.54
C GLU A 93 -16.28 -6.36 30.45
N GLY A 94 -16.60 -5.94 29.24
CA GLY A 94 -17.38 -4.73 29.04
C GLY A 94 -18.07 -4.69 27.68
N ARG A 95 -19.22 -4.00 27.65
CA ARG A 95 -19.96 -3.66 26.45
C ARG A 95 -20.03 -2.15 26.32
N PHE A 96 -19.53 -1.62 25.22
CA PHE A 96 -19.59 -0.20 24.90
C PHE A 96 -20.50 0.03 23.68
N THR A 97 -21.15 1.18 23.64
CA THR A 97 -22.07 1.56 22.56
C THR A 97 -21.87 3.02 22.23
N PHE A 98 -21.82 3.34 20.94
CA PHE A 98 -21.78 4.71 20.44
C PHE A 98 -22.51 4.81 19.10
N THR A 99 -22.82 6.04 18.67
CA THR A 99 -23.47 6.32 17.38
C THR A 99 -22.56 7.24 16.58
N SER A 100 -22.32 6.89 15.31
CA SER A 100 -21.58 7.75 14.38
C SER A 100 -22.47 8.88 13.88
N HIS A 101 -21.94 10.11 13.86
CA HIS A 101 -22.60 11.27 13.27
C HIS A 101 -21.97 11.69 11.94
N THR A 102 -20.70 11.36 11.74
CA THR A 102 -19.92 11.78 10.57
C THR A 102 -19.45 10.52 9.84
N PRO A 103 -19.73 10.37 8.53
CA PRO A 103 -19.31 9.18 7.81
C PRO A 103 -17.79 9.18 7.60
N GLY A 104 -17.14 8.04 7.85
CA GLY A 104 -15.71 7.86 7.60
C GLY A 104 -15.00 6.94 8.60
N GLU A 105 -13.68 7.08 8.68
CA GLU A 105 -12.80 6.27 9.52
C GLU A 105 -12.91 6.66 11.00
N HIS A 106 -13.46 5.75 11.81
CA HIS A 106 -13.51 5.89 13.26
C HIS A 106 -12.41 5.05 13.90
N GLN A 107 -11.76 5.60 14.91
CA GLN A 107 -10.68 4.91 15.62
C GLN A 107 -11.17 4.43 16.98
N ILE A 108 -11.24 3.11 17.17
CA ILE A 108 -11.64 2.45 18.42
C ILE A 108 -10.38 1.91 19.09
N CYS A 109 -10.02 2.47 20.24
CA CYS A 109 -8.80 2.12 20.95
C CYS A 109 -9.09 1.51 22.32
N LEU A 110 -8.37 0.42 22.62
CA LEU A 110 -8.36 -0.25 23.91
C LEU A 110 -6.96 -0.14 24.52
N HIS A 111 -6.89 0.25 25.79
CA HIS A 111 -5.63 0.25 26.53
C HIS A 111 -5.84 0.03 28.03
N SER A 112 -4.87 -0.59 28.68
CA SER A 112 -4.82 -0.67 30.14
C SER A 112 -4.09 0.56 30.69
N ASN A 113 -4.60 1.13 31.79
CA ASN A 113 -3.89 2.17 32.56
C ASN A 113 -3.51 1.66 33.96
N SER A 114 -3.54 0.34 34.17
CA SER A 114 -3.38 -0.24 35.50
C SER A 114 -1.98 -0.82 35.64
N SER A 115 -1.11 -0.20 36.43
CA SER A 115 0.20 -0.77 36.81
C SER A 115 0.09 -2.09 37.57
N LYS A 116 -1.11 -2.40 38.10
CA LYS A 116 -1.43 -3.70 38.70
C LYS A 116 -1.36 -4.84 37.69
N PHE A 117 -1.60 -4.56 36.41
CA PHE A 117 -1.57 -5.56 35.36
C PHE A 117 -0.17 -6.18 35.16
N ALA A 118 0.89 -5.38 35.32
CA ALA A 118 2.29 -5.82 35.36
C ALA A 118 2.54 -6.92 36.40
N LEU A 119 1.92 -6.76 37.57
CA LEU A 119 2.14 -7.61 38.74
C LEU A 119 1.41 -8.95 38.67
N PHE A 120 0.28 -9.04 37.95
CA PHE A 120 -0.59 -10.22 37.96
C PHE A 120 -0.64 -10.99 36.63
N ALA A 121 -0.25 -10.39 35.50
CA ALA A 121 -0.46 -10.97 34.16
C ALA A 121 0.82 -11.40 33.42
N GLY A 122 2.00 -11.26 34.04
CA GLY A 122 3.27 -11.40 33.32
C GLY A 122 3.44 -10.38 32.18
N GLY A 123 2.74 -9.24 32.28
CA GLY A 123 2.82 -8.12 31.34
C GLY A 123 2.00 -8.25 30.05
N MET A 124 1.23 -9.33 29.82
CA MET A 124 0.46 -9.55 28.58
C MET A 124 -0.99 -10.00 28.83
N LEU A 125 -1.96 -9.31 28.21
CA LEU A 125 -3.40 -9.56 28.37
C LEU A 125 -3.95 -10.06 27.06
N ARG A 126 -4.62 -11.20 27.06
CA ARG A 126 -5.33 -11.68 25.87
C ARG A 126 -6.71 -11.03 25.84
N VAL A 127 -7.00 -10.29 24.78
CA VAL A 127 -8.27 -9.59 24.59
C VAL A 127 -9.00 -10.19 23.39
N HIS A 128 -10.27 -10.52 23.60
CA HIS A 128 -11.20 -10.85 22.53
C HIS A 128 -12.11 -9.64 22.34
N LEU A 129 -12.22 -9.16 21.11
CA LEU A 129 -13.01 -7.99 20.75
C LEU A 129 -13.98 -8.38 19.64
N ASP A 130 -15.24 -8.02 19.82
CA ASP A 130 -16.32 -8.20 18.87
C ASP A 130 -17.00 -6.84 18.65
N ILE A 131 -16.99 -6.35 17.40
CA ILE A 131 -17.59 -5.07 17.03
C ILE A 131 -18.75 -5.36 16.08
N GLN A 132 -19.94 -4.90 16.46
CA GLN A 132 -21.17 -5.05 15.69
C GLN A 132 -21.62 -3.67 15.21
N VAL A 133 -21.85 -3.53 13.91
CA VAL A 133 -22.18 -2.26 13.26
C VAL A 133 -23.59 -2.33 12.67
N GLY A 134 -24.38 -1.28 12.87
CA GLY A 134 -25.68 -1.09 12.22
C GLY A 134 -26.73 -2.10 12.67
N GLU A 135 -27.37 -2.78 11.72
CA GLU A 135 -28.43 -3.76 12.00
C GLU A 135 -27.98 -4.86 12.97
N HIS A 136 -26.72 -5.30 12.86
CA HIS A 136 -26.18 -6.36 13.70
C HIS A 136 -26.08 -5.96 15.19
N ALA A 137 -26.11 -4.65 15.50
CA ALA A 137 -26.17 -4.15 16.86
C ALA A 137 -27.59 -4.22 17.47
N ASN A 138 -28.64 -4.30 16.65
CA ASN A 138 -30.02 -4.26 17.14
C ASN A 138 -30.49 -5.64 17.63
N ASN A 139 -30.84 -5.74 18.92
CA ASN A 139 -31.44 -6.95 19.48
C ASN A 139 -32.93 -7.06 19.13
N TYR A 140 -33.24 -7.60 17.95
CA TYR A 140 -34.61 -7.82 17.49
C TYR A 140 -35.48 -8.65 18.45
N ALA A 141 -34.88 -9.57 19.21
CA ALA A 141 -35.59 -10.38 20.20
C ALA A 141 -36.16 -9.55 21.37
N GLU A 142 -35.46 -8.50 21.79
CA GLU A 142 -35.93 -7.60 22.85
C GLU A 142 -37.01 -6.64 22.32
N ILE A 143 -36.86 -6.17 21.08
CA ILE A 143 -37.86 -5.32 20.40
C ILE A 143 -39.16 -6.11 20.16
N ALA A 144 -39.06 -7.39 19.76
CA ALA A 144 -40.22 -8.29 19.59
C ALA A 144 -41.05 -8.41 20.87
N ALA A 145 -40.37 -8.58 22.00
CA ALA A 145 -41.00 -8.76 23.30
C ALA A 145 -41.63 -7.47 23.82
N LYS A 146 -40.99 -6.31 23.59
CA LYS A 146 -41.52 -5.00 24.03
C LYS A 146 -42.72 -4.52 23.21
N ASP A 147 -42.67 -4.65 21.88
CA ASP A 147 -43.73 -4.13 21.00
C ASP A 147 -44.87 -5.14 20.76
N LYS A 148 -44.78 -6.37 21.31
CA LYS A 148 -45.74 -7.48 21.10
C LYS A 148 -46.09 -7.68 19.61
N LEU A 149 -45.09 -7.56 18.75
CA LEU A 149 -45.28 -7.60 17.30
C LEU A 149 -45.64 -9.02 16.87
N THR A 150 -46.60 -9.15 15.94
CA THR A 150 -46.86 -10.44 15.28
C THR A 150 -45.62 -10.83 14.47
N GLU A 151 -45.30 -12.13 14.37
CA GLU A 151 -44.08 -12.64 13.71
C GLU A 151 -43.85 -12.03 12.30
N LEU A 152 -44.94 -11.82 11.53
CA LEU A 152 -44.88 -11.18 10.22
C LEU A 152 -44.45 -9.71 10.26
N GLN A 153 -44.96 -8.94 11.22
CA GLN A 153 -44.63 -7.52 11.35
C GLN A 153 -43.16 -7.33 11.73
N LEU A 154 -42.61 -8.22 12.56
CA LEU A 154 -41.19 -8.23 12.88
C LEU A 154 -40.32 -8.46 11.65
N ARG A 155 -40.65 -9.46 10.83
CA ARG A 155 -39.89 -9.75 9.59
C ARG A 155 -39.94 -8.59 8.60
N VAL A 156 -41.09 -7.92 8.45
CA VAL A 156 -41.20 -6.74 7.58
C VAL A 156 -40.32 -5.60 8.10
N ARG A 157 -40.30 -5.36 9.41
CA ARG A 157 -39.44 -4.33 10.01
C ARG A 157 -37.95 -4.62 9.80
N GLN A 158 -37.53 -5.87 9.97
CA GLN A 158 -36.17 -6.32 9.67
C GLN A 158 -35.79 -6.04 8.21
N LEU A 159 -36.66 -6.39 7.27
CA LEU A 159 -36.42 -6.12 5.85
C LEU A 159 -36.32 -4.62 5.54
N VAL A 160 -37.10 -3.77 6.23
CA VAL A 160 -37.02 -2.32 6.08
C VAL A 160 -35.70 -1.78 6.62
N GLU A 161 -35.26 -2.24 7.80
CA GLU A 161 -33.97 -1.86 8.40
C GLU A 161 -32.79 -2.32 7.52
N GLN A 162 -32.87 -3.51 6.93
CA GLN A 162 -31.90 -4.03 5.94
C GLN A 162 -31.78 -3.14 4.71
N VAL A 163 -32.92 -2.76 4.13
CA VAL A 163 -32.93 -1.92 2.93
C VAL A 163 -32.40 -0.52 3.23
N ASP A 164 -32.73 0.04 4.41
CA ASP A 164 -32.18 1.33 4.84
C ASP A 164 -30.65 1.27 4.99
N GLN A 165 -30.13 0.21 5.63
CA GLN A 165 -28.69 0.01 5.74
C GLN A 165 -28.02 -0.08 4.36
N VAL A 166 -28.57 -0.87 3.43
CA VAL A 166 -28.03 -0.99 2.06
C VAL A 166 -28.08 0.36 1.34
N GLN A 167 -29.14 1.15 1.52
CA GLN A 167 -29.27 2.47 0.90
C GLN A 167 -28.20 3.45 1.43
N LYS A 168 -27.91 3.42 2.74
CA LYS A 168 -26.83 4.20 3.36
C LYS A 168 -25.47 3.80 2.81
N GLU A 169 -25.18 2.50 2.76
CA GLU A 169 -23.94 1.98 2.18
C GLU A 169 -23.78 2.38 0.70
N GLN A 170 -24.85 2.30 -0.10
CA GLN A 170 -24.81 2.76 -1.50
C GLN A 170 -24.55 4.26 -1.63
N ASN A 171 -25.20 5.08 -0.80
CA ASN A 171 -24.98 6.53 -0.80
C ASN A 171 -23.54 6.86 -0.43
N TYR A 172 -22.99 6.16 0.56
CA TYR A 172 -21.59 6.29 0.95
C TYR A 172 -20.63 5.90 -0.20
N GLN A 173 -20.90 4.80 -0.91
CA GLN A 173 -20.10 4.40 -2.08
C GLN A 173 -20.16 5.45 -3.21
N ARG A 174 -21.32 6.06 -3.46
CA ARG A 174 -21.45 7.16 -4.43
C ARG A 174 -20.60 8.37 -4.05
N TYR A 175 -20.64 8.78 -2.78
CA TYR A 175 -19.82 9.89 -2.28
C TYR A 175 -18.32 9.61 -2.48
N ARG A 176 -17.88 8.38 -2.20
CA ARG A 176 -16.50 7.95 -2.45
C ARG A 176 -16.14 7.96 -3.93
N GLU A 177 -17.01 7.46 -4.80
CA GLU A 177 -16.81 7.48 -6.25
C GLU A 177 -16.67 8.91 -6.77
N GLU A 178 -17.54 9.83 -6.34
CA GLU A 178 -17.48 11.24 -6.73
C GLU A 178 -16.13 11.88 -6.35
N ARG A 179 -15.67 11.67 -5.12
CA ARG A 179 -14.37 12.17 -4.66
C ARG A 179 -13.20 11.54 -5.45
N PHE A 180 -13.26 10.23 -5.70
CA PHE A 180 -12.24 9.53 -6.47
C PHE A 180 -12.22 10.02 -7.93
N ARG A 181 -13.39 10.24 -8.53
CA ARG A 181 -13.54 10.74 -9.90
C ARG A 181 -12.94 12.13 -10.05
N GLN A 182 -13.21 13.05 -9.11
CA GLN A 182 -12.62 14.40 -9.13
C GLN A 182 -11.08 14.37 -9.03
N THR A 183 -10.55 13.50 -8.18
CA THR A 183 -9.10 13.33 -8.02
C THR A 183 -8.47 12.74 -9.29
N SER A 184 -9.14 11.75 -9.89
CA SER A 184 -8.71 11.12 -11.14
C SER A 184 -8.72 12.12 -12.30
N GLU A 185 -9.78 12.90 -12.45
CA GLU A 185 -9.92 13.89 -13.54
C GLU A 185 -8.83 14.97 -13.45
N SER A 186 -8.62 15.54 -12.27
CA SER A 186 -7.58 16.56 -12.07
C SER A 186 -6.16 16.02 -12.26
N THR A 187 -5.90 14.76 -11.86
CA THR A 187 -4.62 14.10 -12.09
C THR A 187 -4.40 13.84 -13.57
N ASN A 188 -5.40 13.29 -14.25
CA ASN A 188 -5.36 13.02 -15.68
C ASN A 188 -5.10 14.30 -16.49
N GLN A 189 -5.79 15.40 -16.16
CA GLN A 189 -5.59 16.68 -16.84
C GLN A 189 -4.15 17.21 -16.71
N ARG A 190 -3.55 17.09 -15.52
CA ARG A 190 -2.14 17.49 -15.30
C ARG A 190 -1.19 16.65 -16.15
N VAL A 191 -1.38 15.33 -16.17
CA VAL A 191 -0.55 14.41 -16.96
C VAL A 191 -0.66 14.71 -18.46
N LEU A 192 -1.86 14.96 -18.96
CA LEU A 192 -2.08 15.36 -20.35
C LEU A 192 -1.35 16.66 -20.69
N TRP A 193 -1.40 17.66 -19.80
CA TRP A 193 -0.67 18.92 -20.00
C TRP A 193 0.86 18.71 -20.09
N TRP A 194 1.43 17.90 -19.20
CA TRP A 194 2.85 17.55 -19.25
C TRP A 194 3.22 16.81 -20.55
N SER A 195 2.35 15.90 -21.01
CA SER A 195 2.54 15.19 -22.28
C SER A 195 2.55 16.14 -23.48
N ILE A 196 1.62 17.10 -23.54
CA ILE A 196 1.57 18.11 -24.61
C ILE A 196 2.85 18.94 -24.63
N VAL A 197 3.31 19.42 -23.46
CA VAL A 197 4.54 20.21 -23.35
C VAL A 197 5.76 19.41 -23.83
N GLN A 198 5.87 18.15 -23.42
CA GLN A 198 6.95 17.26 -23.85
C GLN A 198 6.95 17.04 -25.38
N THR A 199 5.79 16.79 -25.98
CA THR A 199 5.67 16.64 -27.44
C THR A 199 6.10 17.91 -28.18
N LEU A 200 5.70 19.09 -27.71
CA LEU A 200 6.11 20.36 -28.31
C LEU A 200 7.63 20.58 -28.23
N ILE A 201 8.25 20.24 -27.10
CA ILE A 201 9.71 20.33 -26.93
C ILE A 201 10.43 19.40 -27.92
N LEU A 202 9.97 18.16 -28.07
CA LEU A 202 10.56 17.21 -29.03
C LEU A 202 10.45 17.70 -30.47
N VAL A 203 9.31 18.27 -30.86
CA VAL A 203 9.12 18.87 -32.20
C VAL A 203 10.05 20.06 -32.40
N ALA A 204 10.19 20.94 -31.41
CA ALA A 204 11.07 22.10 -31.49
C ALA A 204 12.54 21.69 -31.67
N ILE A 205 13.01 20.70 -30.88
CA ILE A 205 14.35 20.13 -31.02
C ILE A 205 14.53 19.48 -32.39
N GLY A 206 13.53 18.76 -32.90
CA GLY A 206 13.56 18.16 -34.24
C GLY A 206 13.73 19.19 -35.36
N ILE A 207 12.99 20.29 -35.32
CA ILE A 207 13.12 21.39 -36.29
C ILE A 207 14.51 22.04 -36.19
N TRP A 208 14.99 22.27 -34.97
CA TRP A 208 16.33 22.81 -34.72
C TRP A 208 17.42 21.91 -35.30
N GLN A 209 17.37 20.61 -35.02
CA GLN A 209 18.29 19.58 -35.54
C GLN A 209 18.34 19.63 -37.09
N MET A 210 17.19 19.68 -37.76
CA MET A 210 17.11 19.73 -39.22
C MET A 210 17.69 21.04 -39.80
N ARG A 211 17.46 22.18 -39.15
CA ARG A 211 18.03 23.47 -39.57
C ARG A 211 19.55 23.51 -39.38
N HIS A 212 20.02 23.01 -38.24
CA HIS A 212 21.44 22.92 -37.93
C HIS A 212 22.17 22.07 -38.98
N LEU A 213 21.67 20.86 -39.27
CA LEU A 213 22.25 19.99 -40.31
C LEU A 213 22.29 20.67 -41.68
N LYS A 214 21.23 21.39 -42.09
CA LYS A 214 21.24 22.16 -43.36
C LYS A 214 22.30 23.25 -43.38
N SER A 215 22.42 24.03 -42.30
CA SER A 215 23.45 25.08 -42.18
C SER A 215 24.87 24.50 -42.27
N PHE A 216 25.11 23.31 -41.71
CA PHE A 216 26.40 22.62 -41.79
C PHE A 216 26.73 22.20 -43.23
N PHE A 217 25.76 21.72 -44.01
CA PHE A 217 25.97 21.35 -45.41
C PHE A 217 26.11 22.56 -46.33
N GLU A 218 25.38 23.66 -46.11
CA GLU A 218 25.53 24.89 -46.89
C GLU A 218 26.91 25.54 -46.66
N ALA A 219 27.38 25.56 -45.41
CA ALA A 219 28.74 26.02 -45.08
C ALA A 219 29.83 25.16 -45.74
N LYS A 220 29.64 23.83 -45.81
CA LYS A 220 30.57 22.93 -46.53
C LYS A 220 30.45 23.03 -48.05
N LYS A 221 29.28 23.36 -48.62
CA LYS A 221 29.09 23.57 -50.07
C LYS A 221 29.77 24.85 -50.57
N LEU A 222 29.82 25.91 -49.74
CA LEU A 222 30.63 27.12 -49.98
C LEU A 222 32.11 26.91 -49.64
N GLY A 223 32.41 26.06 -48.66
CA GLY A 223 33.77 25.60 -48.35
C GLY A 223 34.40 24.84 -49.52
N LEU A 224 33.67 23.98 -50.24
CA LEU A 224 34.20 23.20 -51.37
C LEU A 224 34.55 24.06 -52.60
N TRP A 225 33.80 25.14 -52.88
CA TRP A 225 34.18 26.13 -53.89
C TRP A 225 35.37 27.01 -53.46
N ARG A 226 35.64 27.13 -52.15
CA ARG A 226 36.79 27.88 -51.60
C ARG A 226 38.02 26.99 -51.31
N LEU A 227 37.83 25.68 -51.11
CA LEU A 227 38.90 24.69 -50.85
C LEU A 227 39.53 24.10 -52.11
N ASN A 228 39.03 24.39 -53.31
CA ASN A 228 39.84 24.20 -54.54
C ASN A 228 40.92 25.30 -54.69
N ARG A 229 41.15 26.16 -53.69
CA ARG A 229 42.20 27.18 -53.71
C ARG A 229 43.04 27.27 -52.43
N ALA A 230 42.67 26.64 -51.32
CA ALA A 230 43.51 26.64 -50.13
C ALA A 230 43.34 25.33 -49.37
N GLY A 231 44.41 24.53 -49.34
CA GLY A 231 44.49 23.29 -48.58
C GLY A 231 44.49 23.51 -47.07
N GLY A 232 44.26 22.40 -46.35
CA GLY A 232 44.38 22.30 -44.89
C GLY A 232 43.09 21.85 -44.23
N ILE A 233 42.90 20.54 -44.12
CA ILE A 233 41.82 19.93 -43.31
C ILE A 233 42.31 19.87 -41.86
N TYR A 234 41.74 20.68 -40.97
CA TYR A 234 41.83 20.45 -39.53
C TYR A 234 40.53 19.78 -39.06
N VAL A 235 40.63 18.50 -38.67
CA VAL A 235 39.55 17.76 -38.02
C VAL A 235 39.65 18.03 -36.53
N ILE A 236 38.69 18.77 -35.97
CA ILE A 236 38.49 18.83 -34.52
C ILE A 236 37.69 17.59 -34.14
N ALA A 237 38.36 16.57 -33.60
CA ALA A 237 37.71 15.43 -32.97
C ALA A 237 37.22 15.84 -31.58
N ALA A 238 35.91 15.77 -31.34
CA ALA A 238 35.35 15.88 -30.00
C ALA A 238 35.64 14.58 -29.21
N PRO A 239 36.01 14.66 -27.92
CA PRO A 239 36.23 13.46 -27.11
C PRO A 239 34.92 12.67 -26.93
N PRO A 240 35.00 11.32 -26.80
CA PRO A 240 33.82 10.49 -26.66
C PRO A 240 33.14 10.75 -25.32
N CYS A 241 31.84 11.08 -25.37
CA CYS A 241 30.98 11.15 -24.20
C CYS A 241 30.76 9.72 -23.66
N GLY A 242 31.32 9.43 -22.49
CA GLY A 242 31.15 8.14 -21.83
C GLY A 242 31.90 8.07 -20.52
N VAL A 243 31.40 8.74 -19.49
CA VAL A 243 31.77 8.42 -18.10
C VAL A 243 30.53 8.47 -17.21
N PRO A 244 30.28 7.47 -16.34
CA PRO A 244 29.09 7.41 -15.50
C PRO A 244 29.20 8.39 -14.32
N PHE A 245 28.10 9.07 -14.01
CA PHE A 245 27.97 9.97 -12.88
C PHE A 245 27.74 9.16 -11.59
N HIS A 246 28.70 9.15 -10.67
CA HIS A 246 28.54 8.56 -9.33
C HIS A 246 28.38 9.70 -8.30
N PRO A 247 27.36 9.66 -7.41
CA PRO A 247 27.12 10.73 -6.46
C PRO A 247 27.77 10.40 -5.13
N ASP A 248 28.99 10.90 -4.88
CA ASP A 248 29.40 11.26 -3.51
C ASP A 248 30.75 12.00 -3.52
N ARG A 249 30.71 13.33 -3.33
CA ARG A 249 31.75 14.10 -2.64
C ARG A 249 31.31 15.54 -2.43
N SER A 250 31.01 15.86 -1.18
CA SER A 250 31.03 17.21 -0.63
C SER A 250 32.49 17.67 -0.49
N HIS A 251 32.96 18.52 -1.42
CA HIS A 251 34.08 19.49 -1.35
C HIS A 251 34.91 19.52 -2.65
N PRO A 252 35.29 20.71 -3.18
CA PRO A 252 36.12 20.84 -4.38
C PRO A 252 37.62 20.84 -4.04
N PRO A 253 38.51 20.16 -4.81
CA PRO A 253 39.95 20.39 -4.75
C PRO A 253 40.40 21.48 -5.74
N PRO A 254 41.55 22.13 -5.46
CA PRO A 254 42.01 23.30 -6.19
C PRO A 254 42.64 22.94 -7.55
N LEU A 255 42.62 23.94 -8.44
CA LEU A 255 43.48 24.03 -9.61
C LEU A 255 44.93 23.94 -9.14
N ASP A 256 45.68 22.97 -9.67
CA ASP A 256 47.04 23.08 -10.23
C ASP A 256 47.66 21.68 -10.32
N ASP A 257 48.42 21.44 -11.39
CA ASP A 257 49.28 20.28 -11.65
C ASP A 257 48.66 19.02 -12.29
N ALA A 258 48.83 18.88 -13.61
CA ALA A 258 49.37 17.66 -14.22
C ALA A 258 49.61 17.87 -15.73
N ALA A 259 50.74 18.50 -16.04
CA ALA A 259 51.39 18.31 -17.33
C ALA A 259 51.97 16.90 -17.39
N TRP A 260 51.50 16.07 -18.32
CA TRP A 260 52.24 14.88 -18.76
C TRP A 260 52.43 14.93 -20.27
N LEU A 261 53.63 15.34 -20.66
CA LEU A 261 54.19 15.14 -21.99
C LEU A 261 54.51 13.66 -22.17
N LEU A 262 53.99 13.03 -23.22
CA LEU A 262 54.56 11.78 -23.73
C LEU A 262 54.92 11.94 -25.21
N SER A 263 56.22 11.75 -25.43
CA SER A 263 56.94 11.71 -26.69
C SER A 263 56.45 10.55 -27.57
N TYR A 264 56.29 10.79 -28.86
CA TYR A 264 56.05 9.75 -29.86
C TYR A 264 57.35 9.45 -30.59
N ASP A 265 57.82 8.20 -30.50
CA ASP A 265 58.92 7.68 -31.30
C ASP A 265 58.36 6.92 -32.50
N GLY A 266 58.98 7.13 -33.66
CA GLY A 266 58.54 6.59 -34.94
C GLY A 266 58.99 5.15 -35.18
N GLY A 267 58.19 4.41 -35.97
CA GLY A 267 58.57 3.08 -36.45
C GLY A 267 57.52 2.46 -37.37
N SER A 268 57.85 2.41 -38.66
CA SER A 268 57.36 1.58 -39.78
C SER A 268 56.83 0.18 -39.39
N ALA A 269 55.89 -0.48 -40.09
CA ALA A 269 55.75 -0.64 -41.54
C ALA A 269 54.36 -1.15 -41.94
N LEU A 270 54.06 -1.02 -43.24
CA LEU A 270 52.94 -1.57 -44.01
C LEU A 270 52.78 -3.09 -43.85
N GLU A 271 51.54 -3.59 -43.82
CA GLU A 271 51.13 -4.77 -44.60
C GLU A 271 49.60 -4.73 -44.80
N GLU A 272 49.19 -4.91 -46.06
CA GLU A 272 47.81 -4.90 -46.58
C GLU A 272 47.32 -6.35 -46.74
N GLN A 273 46.19 -6.73 -46.13
CA GLN A 273 45.33 -7.82 -46.64
C GLN A 273 43.97 -7.94 -45.90
N THR A 274 42.90 -7.65 -46.63
CA THR A 274 41.57 -8.31 -46.53
C THR A 274 41.60 -9.67 -47.25
N PRO A 275 40.59 -10.58 -47.19
CA PRO A 275 39.36 -10.65 -46.38
C PRO A 275 39.08 -12.07 -45.79
N GLU A 276 37.87 -12.24 -45.18
CA GLU A 276 37.02 -13.44 -45.24
C GLU A 276 36.92 -14.43 -44.03
N LYS A 277 35.73 -14.37 -43.40
CA LYS A 277 34.81 -15.41 -42.83
C LYS A 277 35.29 -16.57 -41.93
N VAL A 278 34.24 -17.08 -41.23
CA VAL A 278 34.03 -18.42 -40.63
C VAL A 278 34.44 -18.46 -39.16
N GLU A 279 33.70 -18.99 -38.17
CA GLU A 279 32.33 -19.46 -37.94
C GLU A 279 32.29 -19.88 -36.45
N GLU A 280 31.09 -19.91 -35.87
CA GLU A 280 30.66 -20.68 -34.69
C GLU A 280 31.48 -20.74 -33.37
N SER A 281 30.79 -20.45 -32.26
CA SER A 281 30.33 -21.51 -31.35
C SER A 281 29.42 -20.88 -30.29
N GLY A 282 28.26 -21.49 -30.10
CA GLY A 282 27.27 -21.10 -29.10
C GLY A 282 27.50 -21.72 -27.72
N TYR A 283 26.41 -21.63 -26.95
CA TYR A 283 26.03 -22.39 -25.76
C TYR A 283 26.48 -21.90 -24.37
N GLY A 284 25.47 -21.66 -23.52
CA GLY A 284 25.59 -21.84 -22.07
C GLY A 284 24.62 -21.00 -21.23
N GLU A 285 23.41 -21.52 -21.01
CA GLU A 285 22.51 -21.08 -19.93
C GLU A 285 23.15 -21.24 -18.54
N GLY A 286 22.75 -20.40 -17.58
CA GLY A 286 23.18 -20.54 -16.18
C GLY A 286 22.36 -19.67 -15.21
N ILE A 287 21.62 -20.35 -14.35
CA ILE A 287 20.59 -19.90 -13.41
C ILE A 287 21.15 -19.19 -12.16
N LEU A 288 20.33 -18.28 -11.62
CA LEU A 288 20.20 -17.75 -10.24
C LEU A 288 21.23 -18.19 -9.17
N ALA A 289 21.78 -17.21 -8.45
CA ALA A 289 21.99 -17.31 -7.01
C ALA A 289 21.95 -15.91 -6.35
N PHE A 290 20.96 -15.72 -5.49
CA PHE A 290 20.84 -14.62 -4.53
C PHE A 290 21.28 -15.23 -3.19
N GLU A 291 22.40 -14.78 -2.61
CA GLU A 291 22.74 -15.14 -1.23
C GLU A 291 23.37 -13.97 -0.47
N LYS A 292 23.00 -13.93 0.82
CA LYS A 292 23.12 -12.89 1.85
C LYS A 292 24.57 -12.55 2.28
N HIS A 293 24.74 -11.28 2.72
CA HIS A 293 25.43 -10.69 3.91
C HIS A 293 26.59 -11.44 4.61
N PRO A 294 27.39 -10.85 5.53
CA PRO A 294 27.48 -9.46 6.05
C PRO A 294 28.93 -8.89 6.12
N PHE A 295 29.08 -7.59 6.38
CA PHE A 295 29.84 -7.01 7.51
C PHE A 295 29.58 -5.49 7.55
#